data_AF-A0A523R819-F1
#
_entry.id   AF-A0A523R819-F1
#
_cell.length_a   1.000
_cell.length_b   1.000
_cell.length_c   1.000
_cell.angle_alpha   90.00
_cell.angle_beta   90.00
_cell.angle_gamma   90.00
#
_symmetry.space_group_name_H-M   'P 1'
#
loop_
_entity.id
_entity.type
_entity.pdbx_description
1 polymer ?
#
loop_
_entity_poly.entity_id
_entity_poly.type
_entity_poly.pdbx_seq_one_letter_code
_entity_poly.pdbx_strand_id
1 'polypeptide(L)'
;MNFDLENPYIEYDSDDIPYSLYEIHGVNKIRELSRQLRTFLNYKTAMIQYRFRPKTATYPDRVEEKYKETERSLKQLALKFIKLLANIRGNSFSYEIELERLVFNLAYDKIRKSLLTELKDVTQKLFTTIHALSEQEIHLHPKFLKFIANLTQEACIVFKILNNWASGFYEELRVNYVQLHDELTLLIPEEYAEKSTVRKHKSLEEGLREW
;
A
#
# COMPACT_ATOMS: atom_id res chain seq x y z
N MET A 1 -47.94 21.20 -5.14
CA MET A 1 -46.54 21.61 -4.92
C MET A 1 -45.71 20.95 -5.99
N ASN A 2 -45.15 21.75 -6.90
CA ASN A 2 -44.28 21.26 -7.96
C ASN A 2 -42.92 20.91 -7.34
N PHE A 3 -42.45 19.69 -7.58
CA PHE A 3 -41.08 19.31 -7.26
C PHE A 3 -40.20 19.79 -8.41
N ASP A 4 -39.37 20.78 -8.13
CA ASP A 4 -38.36 21.27 -9.05
C ASP A 4 -37.20 20.27 -9.07
N LEU A 5 -36.90 19.71 -10.25
CA LEU A 5 -35.94 18.61 -10.47
C LEU A 5 -34.52 19.12 -10.82
N GLU A 6 -34.24 20.42 -10.66
CA GLU A 6 -33.01 21.08 -11.13
C GLU A 6 -32.03 21.53 -10.04
N ASN A 7 -32.11 21.03 -8.80
CA ASN A 7 -31.08 21.35 -7.80
C ASN A 7 -30.03 20.22 -7.66
N PRO A 8 -28.79 20.36 -8.19
CA PRO A 8 -27.73 19.36 -8.05
C PRO A 8 -27.07 19.38 -6.67
N TYR A 9 -27.49 20.27 -5.77
CA TYR A 9 -27.09 20.23 -4.37
C TYR A 9 -28.15 19.43 -3.61
N ILE A 10 -27.90 18.14 -3.46
CA ILE A 10 -28.34 17.45 -2.25
C ILE A 10 -27.64 18.20 -1.11
N GLU A 11 -28.31 19.18 -0.52
CA GLU A 11 -27.98 19.72 0.78
C GLU A 11 -28.04 18.55 1.75
N TYR A 12 -26.90 17.86 1.89
CA TYR A 12 -26.61 17.15 3.11
C TYR A 12 -26.65 18.21 4.20
N ASP A 13 -27.60 18.11 5.12
CA ASP A 13 -27.58 18.82 6.40
C ASP A 13 -26.20 18.57 7.04
N SER A 14 -25.28 19.50 6.79
CA SER A 14 -23.89 19.46 7.24
C SER A 14 -23.71 20.17 8.58
N ASP A 15 -24.81 20.71 9.12
CA ASP A 15 -24.84 21.55 10.31
C ASP A 15 -24.71 20.78 11.63
N ASP A 16 -24.67 19.44 11.61
CA ASP A 16 -24.63 18.61 12.83
C ASP A 16 -23.32 17.84 13.07
N ILE A 17 -22.25 18.10 12.30
CA ILE A 17 -20.93 17.57 12.63
C ILE A 17 -20.13 18.66 13.37
N PRO A 18 -19.83 18.49 14.67
CA PRO A 18 -19.00 19.42 15.42
C PRO A 18 -17.71 19.70 14.67
N TYR A 19 -17.40 20.99 14.45
CA TYR A 19 -16.17 21.45 13.78
C TYR A 19 -14.89 20.78 14.35
N SER A 20 -14.90 20.46 15.65
CA SER A 20 -13.84 19.71 16.32
C SER A 20 -13.62 18.30 15.76
N LEU A 21 -14.66 17.60 15.29
CA LEU A 21 -14.52 16.29 14.64
C LEU A 21 -13.87 16.45 13.25
N TYR A 22 -14.19 17.51 12.51
CA TYR A 22 -13.52 17.82 11.25
C TYR A 22 -12.03 18.12 11.44
N GLU A 23 -11.67 18.91 12.46
CA GLU A 23 -10.27 19.19 12.79
C GLU A 23 -9.51 17.91 13.17
N ILE A 24 -10.08 17.07 14.03
CA ILE A 24 -9.45 15.80 14.44
C ILE A 24 -9.29 14.86 13.24
N HIS A 25 -10.31 14.74 12.38
CA HIS A 25 -10.24 13.93 11.17
C HIS A 25 -9.23 14.48 10.16
N GLY A 26 -9.14 15.80 10.00
CA GLY A 26 -8.17 16.46 9.14
C GLY A 26 -6.73 16.24 9.61
N VAL A 27 -6.47 16.43 10.91
CA VAL A 27 -5.15 16.21 11.52
C VAL A 27 -4.72 14.75 11.37
N ASN A 28 -5.61 13.79 11.61
CA ASN A 28 -5.29 12.37 11.46
C ASN A 28 -4.98 12.01 10.01
N LYS A 29 -5.70 12.60 9.04
CA LYS A 29 -5.43 12.44 7.61
C LYS A 29 -4.06 12.97 7.23
N ILE A 30 -3.70 14.19 7.66
CA ILE A 30 -2.38 14.78 7.36
C ILE A 30 -1.27 13.94 8.00
N ARG A 31 -1.45 13.55 9.27
CA ARG A 31 -0.50 12.68 9.99
C ARG A 31 -0.25 11.39 9.22
N GLU A 32 -1.29 10.82 8.62
CA GLU A 32 -1.17 9.62 7.79
C GLU A 32 -0.31 9.86 6.55
N LEU A 33 -0.58 10.93 5.80
CA LEU A 33 0.22 11.28 4.61
C LEU A 33 1.69 11.52 4.98
N SER A 34 1.93 12.27 6.06
CA SER A 34 3.29 12.50 6.57
C SER A 34 3.98 11.20 6.97
N ARG A 35 3.25 10.27 7.59
CA ARG A 35 3.77 8.93 7.93
C ARG A 35 4.16 8.15 6.69
N GLN A 36 3.37 8.19 5.62
CA GLN A 36 3.69 7.50 4.37
C GLN A 36 4.90 8.11 3.66
N LEU A 37 5.03 9.44 3.67
CA LEU A 37 6.20 10.13 3.13
C LEU A 37 7.48 9.76 3.90
N ARG A 38 7.44 9.81 5.24
CA ARG A 38 8.57 9.40 6.10
C ARG A 38 8.96 7.95 5.83
N THR A 39 7.98 7.05 5.72
CA THR A 39 8.21 5.63 5.40
C THR A 39 8.99 5.47 4.10
N PHE A 40 8.60 6.17 3.05
CA PHE A 40 9.30 6.14 1.77
C PHE A 40 10.75 6.65 1.88
N LEU A 41 10.96 7.77 2.58
CA LEU A 41 12.29 8.34 2.80
C LEU A 41 13.20 7.41 3.61
N ASN A 42 12.65 6.72 4.61
CA ASN A 42 13.37 5.69 5.37
C ASN A 42 13.83 4.56 4.44
N TYR A 43 13.00 4.12 3.51
CA TYR A 43 13.38 3.08 2.56
C TYR A 43 14.42 3.52 1.53
N LYS A 44 14.35 4.77 1.05
CA LYS A 44 15.45 5.36 0.25
C LYS A 44 16.75 5.39 1.05
N THR A 45 16.68 5.77 2.33
CA THR A 45 17.83 5.76 3.24
C THR A 45 18.38 4.35 3.43
N ALA A 46 17.50 3.36 3.64
CA ALA A 46 17.88 1.96 3.79
C ALA A 46 18.57 1.41 2.53
N MET A 47 18.08 1.77 1.34
CA MET A 47 18.74 1.39 0.08
C MET A 47 20.16 1.99 -0.03
N ILE A 48 20.33 3.26 0.35
CA ILE A 48 21.65 3.93 0.37
C ILE A 48 22.57 3.20 1.36
N GLN A 49 22.10 2.94 2.58
CA GLN A 49 22.85 2.18 3.58
C GLN A 49 23.26 0.81 3.05
N TYR A 50 22.36 0.08 2.42
CA TYR A 50 22.65 -1.21 1.82
C TYR A 50 23.76 -1.11 0.76
N ARG A 51 23.71 -0.10 -0.11
CA ARG A 51 24.69 0.12 -1.19
C ARG A 51 26.09 0.44 -0.66
N PHE A 52 26.18 1.22 0.40
CA PHE A 52 27.46 1.72 0.92
C PHE A 52 27.92 1.02 2.21
N ARG A 53 27.27 -0.08 2.62
CA ARG A 53 27.64 -0.79 3.84
C ARG A 53 29.04 -1.43 3.75
N PRO A 54 29.82 -1.42 4.85
CA PRO A 54 31.04 -2.22 4.94
C PRO A 54 30.70 -3.71 4.90
N LYS A 55 31.50 -4.50 4.17
CA LYS A 55 31.31 -5.97 4.06
C LYS A 55 31.53 -6.72 5.39
N THR A 56 32.09 -6.07 6.40
CA THR A 56 32.54 -6.66 7.67
C THR A 56 31.63 -6.33 8.87
N ALA A 57 30.50 -5.64 8.65
CA ALA A 57 29.61 -5.25 9.74
C ALA A 57 28.85 -6.46 10.32
N THR A 58 28.99 -6.68 11.63
CA THR A 58 28.22 -7.65 12.42
C THR A 58 27.09 -6.91 13.13
N TYR A 59 25.86 -7.41 13.05
CA TYR A 59 24.68 -6.77 13.62
C TYR A 59 24.19 -7.55 14.86
N PRO A 60 23.68 -6.86 15.90
CA PRO A 60 23.29 -7.50 17.16
C PRO A 60 22.00 -8.33 17.05
N ASP A 61 22.02 -9.55 17.57
CA ASP A 61 20.93 -10.55 17.50
C ASP A 61 19.55 -10.05 18.02
N ARG A 62 19.53 -9.14 18.99
CA ARG A 62 18.27 -8.61 19.58
C ARG A 62 17.43 -7.77 18.62
N VAL A 63 18.04 -7.21 17.57
CA VAL A 63 17.33 -6.44 16.54
C VAL A 63 16.51 -7.38 15.63
N GLU A 64 16.90 -8.65 15.57
CA GLU A 64 16.36 -9.61 14.62
C GLU A 64 15.00 -10.20 15.05
N GLU A 65 14.71 -10.30 16.35
CA GLU A 65 13.45 -10.88 16.85
C GLU A 65 12.24 -9.97 16.54
N LYS A 66 12.34 -8.67 16.86
CA LYS A 66 11.27 -7.69 16.58
C LYS A 66 11.03 -7.52 15.08
N TYR A 67 12.10 -7.59 14.30
CA TYR A 67 12.03 -7.60 12.84
C TYR A 67 11.23 -8.81 12.34
N LYS A 68 11.60 -10.02 12.77
CA LYS A 68 10.92 -11.27 12.36
C LYS A 68 9.43 -11.28 12.69
N GLU A 69 9.03 -10.73 13.84
CA GLU A 69 7.61 -10.61 14.19
C GLU A 69 6.86 -9.67 13.25
N THR A 70 7.43 -8.48 13.00
CA THR A 70 6.82 -7.48 12.12
C THR A 70 6.77 -7.99 10.66
N GLU A 71 7.83 -8.66 10.21
CA GLU A 71 7.93 -9.33 8.91
C GLU A 71 6.82 -10.36 8.74
N ARG A 72 6.64 -11.25 9.71
CA ARG A 72 5.58 -12.28 9.69
C ARG A 72 4.19 -11.64 9.63
N SER A 73 3.95 -10.61 10.42
CA SER A 73 2.70 -9.86 10.39
C SER A 73 2.44 -9.25 9.01
N LEU A 74 3.47 -8.65 8.39
CA LEU A 74 3.35 -8.10 7.05
C LEU A 74 3.01 -9.18 6.02
N LYS A 75 3.69 -10.33 6.05
CA LYS A 75 3.43 -11.45 5.13
C LYS A 75 1.98 -11.94 5.23
N GLN A 76 1.45 -12.07 6.45
CA GLN A 76 0.04 -12.46 6.66
C GLN A 76 -0.94 -11.41 6.11
N LEU A 77 -0.68 -10.13 6.35
CA LEU A 77 -1.48 -9.04 5.81
C LEU A 77 -1.41 -8.99 4.29
N ALA A 78 -0.24 -9.18 3.70
CA ALA A 78 -0.03 -9.21 2.25
C ALA A 78 -0.81 -10.36 1.60
N LEU A 79 -0.75 -11.56 2.18
CA LEU A 79 -1.56 -12.70 1.73
C LEU A 79 -3.05 -12.40 1.77
N LYS A 80 -3.53 -11.79 2.86
CA LYS A 80 -4.94 -11.40 2.99
C LYS A 80 -5.32 -10.35 1.94
N PHE A 81 -4.48 -9.34 1.77
CA PHE A 81 -4.67 -8.27 0.80
C PHE A 81 -4.77 -8.83 -0.62
N ILE A 82 -3.83 -9.69 -1.03
CA ILE A 82 -3.81 -10.29 -2.36
C ILE A 82 -5.05 -11.16 -2.60
N LYS A 83 -5.49 -11.94 -1.60
CA LYS A 83 -6.74 -12.71 -1.68
C LYS A 83 -7.96 -11.81 -1.89
N LEU A 84 -8.02 -10.66 -1.22
CA LEU A 84 -9.09 -9.68 -1.42
C LEU A 84 -9.04 -9.09 -2.84
N LEU A 85 -7.86 -8.73 -3.34
CA LEU A 85 -7.69 -8.25 -4.71
C LEU A 85 -8.09 -9.31 -5.75
N ALA A 86 -7.70 -10.57 -5.53
CA ALA A 86 -8.09 -11.68 -6.39
C ALA A 86 -9.61 -11.91 -6.39
N ASN A 87 -10.25 -11.79 -5.22
CA ASN A 87 -11.70 -11.88 -5.10
C ASN A 87 -12.41 -10.74 -5.86
N ILE A 88 -11.90 -9.51 -5.74
CA ILE A 88 -12.41 -8.34 -6.47
C ILE A 88 -12.21 -8.49 -7.98
N ARG A 89 -11.05 -8.97 -8.40
CA ARG A 89 -10.75 -9.27 -9.81
C ARG A 89 -11.74 -10.29 -10.38
N GLY A 90 -12.04 -11.35 -9.62
CA GLY A 90 -12.78 -12.49 -10.13
C GLY A 90 -12.15 -13.01 -11.43
N ASN A 91 -12.96 -13.08 -12.49
CA ASN A 91 -12.53 -13.50 -13.83
C ASN A 91 -12.08 -12.32 -14.73
N SER A 92 -12.05 -11.10 -14.21
CA SER A 92 -11.67 -9.91 -14.97
C SER A 92 -10.15 -9.83 -15.19
N PHE A 93 -9.74 -9.05 -16.19
CA PHE A 93 -8.32 -8.84 -16.50
C PHE A 93 -7.63 -7.89 -15.51
N SER A 94 -8.37 -6.98 -14.86
CA SER A 94 -7.81 -5.98 -13.95
C SER A 94 -8.67 -5.83 -12.70
N TYR A 95 -8.05 -6.00 -11.53
CA TYR A 95 -8.73 -5.76 -10.26
C TYR A 95 -9.03 -4.26 -10.06
N GLU A 96 -8.25 -3.37 -10.67
CA GLU A 96 -8.41 -1.91 -10.54
C GLU A 96 -9.75 -1.46 -11.13
N ILE A 97 -10.05 -1.91 -12.35
CA ILE A 97 -11.30 -1.59 -13.05
C ILE A 97 -12.50 -2.13 -12.27
N GLU A 98 -12.41 -3.37 -11.77
CA GLU A 98 -13.49 -3.93 -10.96
C GLU A 98 -13.64 -3.21 -9.61
N LEU A 99 -12.53 -2.78 -8.99
CA LEU A 99 -12.58 -2.00 -7.76
C LEU A 99 -13.25 -0.64 -7.96
N GLU A 100 -12.92 0.07 -9.03
CA GLU A 100 -13.61 1.33 -9.40
C GLU A 100 -15.11 1.09 -9.60
N ARG A 101 -15.49 0.06 -10.37
CA ARG A 101 -16.90 -0.32 -10.55
C ARG A 101 -17.60 -0.64 -9.24
N LEU A 102 -16.93 -1.33 -8.31
CA LEU A 102 -17.49 -1.63 -6.99
C LEU A 102 -17.74 -0.36 -6.19
N VAL A 103 -16.82 0.61 -6.24
CA VAL A 103 -16.97 1.91 -5.57
C VAL A 103 -18.13 2.71 -6.19
N PHE A 104 -18.24 2.77 -7.52
CA PHE A 104 -19.35 3.48 -8.18
C PHE A 104 -20.71 2.84 -7.91
N ASN A 105 -20.79 1.51 -7.74
CA ASN A 105 -22.04 0.77 -7.54
C ASN A 105 -22.38 0.49 -6.05
N LEU A 106 -21.86 1.29 -5.13
CA LEU A 106 -21.99 1.12 -3.67
C LEU A 106 -23.43 1.18 -3.11
N ALA A 107 -24.41 1.61 -3.92
CA ALA A 107 -25.70 2.07 -3.43
C ALA A 107 -26.60 1.01 -2.78
N TYR A 108 -26.43 -0.30 -3.04
CA TYR A 108 -27.44 -1.30 -2.61
C TYR A 108 -26.93 -2.65 -2.08
N ASP A 109 -25.62 -2.92 -2.09
CA ASP A 109 -25.10 -4.25 -1.76
C ASP A 109 -24.25 -4.26 -0.48
N LYS A 110 -24.82 -4.82 0.60
CA LYS A 110 -24.16 -4.95 1.91
C LYS A 110 -22.90 -5.81 1.85
N ILE A 111 -22.86 -6.82 0.97
CA ILE A 111 -21.71 -7.74 0.81
C ILE A 111 -20.55 -6.99 0.14
N ARG A 112 -20.84 -6.19 -0.89
CA ARG A 112 -19.83 -5.34 -1.54
C ARG A 112 -19.29 -4.28 -0.58
N LYS A 113 -20.17 -3.67 0.22
CA LYS A 113 -19.77 -2.71 1.26
C LYS A 113 -18.84 -3.35 2.30
N SER A 114 -19.11 -4.57 2.75
CA SER A 114 -18.21 -5.28 3.67
C SER A 114 -16.86 -5.61 3.04
N LEU A 115 -16.83 -6.04 1.78
CA LEU A 115 -15.59 -6.33 1.06
C LEU A 115 -14.70 -5.09 0.91
N LEU A 116 -15.28 -3.95 0.53
CA LEU A 116 -14.54 -2.69 0.40
C LEU A 116 -14.05 -2.16 1.74
N THR A 117 -14.84 -2.34 2.81
CA THR A 117 -14.42 -1.99 4.18
C THR A 117 -13.25 -2.84 4.62
N GLU A 118 -13.32 -4.15 4.40
CA GLU A 118 -12.24 -5.08 4.74
C GLU A 118 -10.96 -4.78 3.94
N LEU A 119 -11.09 -4.50 2.64
CA LEU A 119 -9.96 -4.09 1.81
C LEU A 119 -9.32 -2.82 2.35
N LYS A 120 -10.11 -1.79 2.66
CA LYS A 120 -9.62 -0.54 3.25
C LYS A 120 -8.86 -0.78 4.55
N ASP A 121 -9.43 -1.58 5.45
CA ASP A 121 -8.83 -1.88 6.75
C ASP A 121 -7.52 -2.66 6.61
N VAL A 122 -7.47 -3.64 5.71
CA VAL A 122 -6.25 -4.41 5.44
C VAL A 122 -5.17 -3.52 4.84
N THR A 123 -5.51 -2.66 3.89
CA THR A 123 -4.55 -1.71 3.30
C THR A 123 -4.03 -0.71 4.34
N GLN A 124 -4.88 -0.21 5.23
CA GLN A 124 -4.45 0.67 6.32
C GLN A 124 -3.48 -0.03 7.29
N LYS A 125 -3.74 -1.31 7.58
CA LYS A 125 -2.85 -2.15 8.40
C LYS A 125 -1.53 -2.40 7.69
N LEU A 126 -1.55 -2.68 6.38
CA LEU A 126 -0.34 -2.80 5.56
C LEU A 126 0.52 -1.55 5.70
N PHE A 127 -0.03 -0.37 5.44
CA PHE A 127 0.71 0.90 5.56
C PHE A 127 1.29 1.11 6.96
N THR A 128 0.57 0.72 8.01
CA THR A 128 1.05 0.84 9.39
C THR A 128 2.20 -0.13 9.68
N THR A 129 2.11 -1.39 9.22
CA THR A 129 3.15 -2.41 9.40
C THR A 129 4.39 -2.11 8.56
N ILE A 130 4.20 -1.62 7.32
CA ILE A 130 5.27 -1.14 6.43
C ILE A 130 6.02 0.01 7.12
N HIS A 131 5.30 0.99 7.66
CA HIS A 131 5.93 2.05 8.44
C HIS A 131 6.74 1.50 9.62
N ALA A 132 6.17 0.57 10.40
CA ALA A 132 6.88 -0.04 11.53
C ALA A 132 8.15 -0.79 11.12
N LEU A 133 8.19 -1.38 9.92
CA LEU A 133 9.41 -1.98 9.34
C LEU A 133 10.41 -0.93 8.87
N SER A 134 9.94 0.21 8.35
CA SER A 134 10.82 1.29 7.89
C SER A 134 11.60 1.97 9.02
N GLU A 135 11.10 1.89 10.25
CA GLU A 135 11.77 2.38 11.46
C GLU A 135 12.76 1.35 12.05
N GLN A 136 12.96 0.21 11.36
CA GLN A 136 13.91 -0.85 11.74
C GLN A 136 15.05 -0.96 10.71
N GLU A 137 16.02 -1.84 10.97
CA GLU A 137 17.23 -2.02 10.14
C GLU A 137 16.95 -2.82 8.84
N ILE A 138 15.97 -2.38 8.05
CA ILE A 138 15.51 -3.08 6.85
C ILE A 138 16.55 -3.12 5.71
N HIS A 139 17.58 -2.26 5.78
CA HIS A 139 18.70 -2.26 4.84
C HIS A 139 19.49 -3.58 4.88
N LEU A 140 19.34 -4.38 5.93
CA LEU A 140 19.93 -5.72 6.04
C LEU A 140 19.17 -6.78 5.24
N HIS A 141 17.93 -6.49 4.86
CA HIS A 141 17.01 -7.39 4.17
C HIS A 141 16.57 -6.77 2.83
N PRO A 142 17.51 -6.48 1.92
CA PRO A 142 17.27 -5.69 0.70
C PRO A 142 16.27 -6.38 -0.25
N LYS A 143 16.28 -7.71 -0.22
CA LYS A 143 15.39 -8.62 -0.91
C LYS A 143 13.92 -8.47 -0.44
N PHE A 144 13.72 -8.40 0.88
CA PHE A 144 12.41 -8.13 1.46
C PHE A 144 11.96 -6.68 1.22
N LEU A 145 12.90 -5.73 1.22
CA LEU A 145 12.62 -4.34 0.84
C LEU A 145 12.09 -4.22 -0.60
N LYS A 146 12.62 -5.01 -1.55
CA LYS A 146 12.09 -5.11 -2.93
C LYS A 146 10.64 -5.59 -2.93
N PHE A 147 10.32 -6.64 -2.16
CA PHE A 147 8.94 -7.12 -1.99
C PHE A 147 8.02 -6.04 -1.41
N ILE A 148 8.45 -5.33 -0.35
CA ILE A 148 7.69 -4.24 0.25
C ILE A 148 7.41 -3.14 -0.77
N ALA A 149 8.41 -2.75 -1.57
CA ALA A 149 8.24 -1.73 -2.58
C ALA A 149 7.14 -2.13 -3.59
N ASN A 150 7.13 -3.37 -4.06
CA ASN A 150 6.09 -3.88 -4.95
C ASN A 150 4.71 -3.92 -4.26
N LEU A 151 4.63 -4.46 -3.03
CA LEU A 151 3.39 -4.51 -2.25
C LEU A 151 2.80 -3.11 -2.00
N THR A 152 3.66 -2.12 -1.76
CA THR A 152 3.22 -0.75 -1.48
C THR A 152 2.67 -0.06 -2.73
N GLN A 153 3.18 -0.36 -3.92
CA GLN A 153 2.60 0.15 -5.18
C GLN A 153 1.13 -0.25 -5.30
N GLU A 154 0.83 -1.51 -5.01
CA GLU A 154 -0.51 -2.08 -5.10
C GLU A 154 -1.44 -1.53 -4.00
N ALA A 155 -0.92 -1.34 -2.79
CA ALA A 155 -1.62 -0.65 -1.71
C ALA A 155 -1.96 0.82 -2.08
N CYS A 156 -1.05 1.53 -2.76
CA CYS A 156 -1.29 2.88 -3.25
C CYS A 156 -2.40 2.94 -4.29
N ILE A 157 -2.47 1.98 -5.22
CA ILE A 157 -3.56 1.89 -6.21
C ILE A 157 -4.92 1.74 -5.50
N VAL A 158 -5.00 0.82 -4.53
CA VAL A 158 -6.22 0.62 -3.74
C VAL A 158 -6.63 1.89 -3.00
N PHE A 159 -5.70 2.56 -2.32
CA PHE A 159 -6.02 3.80 -1.60
C PHE A 159 -6.30 4.98 -2.50
N LYS A 160 -5.69 5.08 -3.68
CA LYS A 160 -6.08 6.07 -4.69
C LYS A 160 -7.56 5.91 -5.07
N ILE A 161 -8.00 4.67 -5.34
CA ILE A 161 -9.38 4.38 -5.75
C ILE A 161 -10.36 4.56 -4.57
N LEU A 162 -10.01 4.06 -3.39
CA LEU A 162 -10.88 4.12 -2.20
C LEU A 162 -10.90 5.48 -1.50
N ASN A 163 -9.93 6.36 -1.75
CA ASN A 163 -9.70 7.57 -0.97
C ASN A 163 -9.54 8.81 -1.86
N ASN A 164 -10.65 9.23 -2.47
CA ASN A 164 -10.68 10.27 -3.50
C ASN A 164 -9.94 11.58 -3.11
N TRP A 165 -10.04 12.03 -1.86
CA TRP A 165 -9.42 13.29 -1.41
C TRP A 165 -7.87 13.29 -1.42
N ALA A 166 -7.23 12.11 -1.38
CA ALA A 166 -5.78 11.96 -1.38
C ALA A 166 -5.29 11.17 -2.60
N SER A 167 -6.13 11.02 -3.63
CA SER A 167 -5.83 10.21 -4.82
C SER A 167 -4.52 10.61 -5.49
N GLY A 168 -4.28 11.92 -5.67
CA GLY A 168 -3.04 12.45 -6.24
C GLY A 168 -1.80 12.10 -5.43
N PHE A 169 -1.88 12.17 -4.09
CA PHE A 169 -0.78 11.78 -3.21
C PHE A 169 -0.42 10.30 -3.37
N TYR A 170 -1.42 9.40 -3.38
CA TYR A 170 -1.16 7.97 -3.50
C TYR A 170 -0.67 7.58 -4.90
N GLU A 171 -1.08 8.29 -5.95
CA GLU A 171 -0.51 8.10 -7.30
C GLU A 171 0.98 8.49 -7.33
N GLU A 172 1.34 9.66 -6.79
CA GLU A 172 2.74 10.09 -6.76
C GLU A 172 3.60 9.17 -5.87
N LEU A 173 3.05 8.77 -4.72
CA LEU A 173 3.70 7.80 -3.84
C LEU A 173 3.94 6.46 -4.55
N ARG A 174 2.98 5.97 -5.34
CA ARG A 174 3.15 4.77 -6.16
C ARG A 174 4.32 4.93 -7.15
N VAL A 175 4.37 6.04 -7.89
CA VAL A 175 5.46 6.31 -8.85
C VAL A 175 6.82 6.29 -8.13
N ASN A 176 6.91 6.89 -6.95
CA ASN A 176 8.09 6.87 -6.11
C ASN A 176 8.51 5.44 -5.70
N TYR A 177 7.55 4.58 -5.35
CA TYR A 177 7.81 3.16 -5.06
C TYR A 177 8.17 2.33 -6.28
N VAL A 178 7.67 2.65 -7.47
CA VAL A 178 8.10 2.04 -8.74
C VAL A 178 9.59 2.32 -8.96
N GLN A 179 9.99 3.59 -8.85
CA GLN A 179 11.40 3.99 -9.00
C GLN A 179 12.31 3.31 -7.96
N LEU A 180 11.87 3.24 -6.70
CA LEU A 180 12.61 2.52 -5.65
C LEU A 180 12.76 1.03 -5.99
N HIS A 181 11.70 0.38 -6.47
CA HIS A 181 11.77 -1.02 -6.88
C HIS A 181 12.74 -1.24 -8.04
N ASP A 182 12.76 -0.35 -9.03
CA ASP A 182 13.68 -0.42 -10.16
C ASP A 182 15.14 -0.24 -9.72
N GLU A 183 15.40 0.73 -8.85
CA GLU A 183 16.74 0.92 -8.24
C GLU A 183 17.19 -0.31 -7.45
N LEU A 184 16.29 -0.91 -6.64
CA LEU A 184 16.58 -2.14 -5.90
C LEU A 184 16.84 -3.34 -6.82
N THR A 185 16.15 -3.41 -7.96
CA THR A 185 16.36 -4.48 -8.95
C THR A 185 17.75 -4.40 -9.60
N LEU A 186 18.25 -3.18 -9.82
CA LEU A 186 19.62 -2.98 -10.31
C LEU A 186 20.68 -3.32 -9.25
N LEU A 187 20.41 -3.02 -7.99
CA LEU A 187 21.33 -3.26 -6.87
C LEU A 187 21.34 -4.72 -6.39
N ILE A 188 20.25 -5.45 -6.60
CA ILE A 188 20.05 -6.82 -6.14
C ILE A 188 19.62 -7.65 -7.36
N PRO A 189 20.58 -8.09 -8.19
CA PRO A 189 20.28 -8.96 -9.31
C PRO A 189 19.62 -10.25 -8.80
N GLU A 190 18.58 -10.70 -9.51
CA GLU A 190 18.01 -12.00 -9.24
C GLU A 190 19.03 -13.08 -9.62
N GLU A 191 19.28 -14.03 -8.73
CA GLU A 191 20.08 -15.22 -9.04
C GLU A 191 19.26 -16.07 -10.01
N TYR A 192 19.55 -15.93 -11.32
CA TYR A 192 19.14 -16.79 -12.42
C TYR A 192 17.64 -17.16 -12.50
N ALA A 193 16.88 -16.43 -13.32
CA ALA A 193 15.85 -17.03 -14.15
C ALA A 193 16.21 -16.75 -15.62
N GLU A 194 16.57 -17.80 -16.35
CA GLU A 194 16.84 -17.72 -17.78
C GLU A 194 15.66 -17.06 -18.51
N LYS A 195 15.99 -16.02 -19.27
CA LYS A 195 15.28 -15.51 -20.46
C LYS A 195 13.79 -15.85 -20.55
N SER A 196 12.96 -14.93 -20.11
CA SER A 196 11.75 -14.61 -20.87
C SER A 196 11.68 -13.11 -21.09
N THR A 197 11.97 -12.71 -22.33
CA THR A 197 11.72 -11.40 -22.91
C THR A 197 10.21 -11.11 -22.96
N VAL A 198 9.62 -10.82 -21.80
CA VAL A 198 8.47 -9.94 -21.61
C VAL A 198 8.62 -9.40 -20.18
N ARG A 199 8.81 -8.09 -20.01
CA ARG A 199 8.76 -7.41 -18.71
C ARG A 199 7.35 -7.61 -18.13
N LYS A 200 7.11 -8.71 -17.43
CA LYS A 200 5.98 -8.85 -16.53
C LYS A 200 6.45 -8.35 -15.17
N HIS A 201 5.73 -7.40 -14.59
CA HIS A 201 5.77 -7.23 -13.14
C HIS A 201 5.60 -8.64 -12.54
N LYS A 202 6.59 -9.13 -11.80
CA LYS A 202 6.42 -10.37 -11.05
C LYS A 202 5.15 -10.24 -10.24
N SER A 203 4.27 -11.23 -10.35
CA SER A 203 3.03 -11.24 -9.58
C SER A 203 3.36 -11.11 -8.11
N LEU A 204 2.58 -10.34 -7.34
CA LEU A 204 2.71 -10.30 -5.87
C LEU A 204 2.71 -11.70 -5.24
N GLU A 205 2.01 -12.65 -5.88
CA GLU A 205 1.97 -14.06 -5.49
C GLU A 205 3.29 -14.80 -5.75
N GLU A 206 4.00 -14.46 -6.81
CA GLU A 206 5.35 -14.99 -7.11
C GLU A 206 6.36 -14.41 -6.12
N GLY A 207 6.28 -13.10 -5.86
CA GLY A 207 7.09 -12.45 -4.84
C GLY A 207 6.93 -13.09 -3.46
N LEU A 208 5.70 -13.43 -3.05
CA LEU A 208 5.48 -14.14 -1.78
C LEU A 208 6.07 -15.56 -1.73
N ARG A 209 6.23 -16.24 -2.86
CA ARG A 209 6.78 -17.61 -2.92
C ARG A 209 8.30 -17.64 -2.94
N GLU A 210 8.93 -16.56 -3.41
CA GLU A 210 10.39 -16.41 -3.46
C GLU A 210 11.00 -15.97 -2.11
N TRP A 211 10.18 -15.73 -1.05
CA TRP A 211 10.58 -15.29 0.30
C TRP A 211 10.07 -16.13 1.48
#